data_AF-A0A7C6WRT4-F1
#
_entry.id   AF-A0A7C6WRT4-F1
#
_cell.length_a   1.000
_cell.length_b   1.000
_cell.length_c   1.000
_cell.angle_alpha   90.00
_cell.angle_beta   90.00
_cell.angle_gamma   90.00
#
_symmetry.space_group_name_H-M   'P 1'
#
loop_
_entity.id
_entity.type
_entity.pdbx_description
1 polymer ?
#
loop_
_entity_poly.entity_id
_entity_poly.type
_entity_poly.pdbx_seq_one_letter_code
_entity_poly.pdbx_strand_id
1 'polypeptide(L)'
;SAIGLAAPGHAVGILVEGRNKRSDGQPLDFVADRLLEQGCTMAYNLDGGQTTAMMFMGKNVMTPGTYNNYHKTRSQPDIIGIGTYSEQP
;
A
#
# COMPACT_ATOMS: atom_id res chain seq x y z
N SER A 1 -2.29 -4.16 -1.39
CA SER A 1 -2.01 -3.22 -0.28
C SER A 1 -3.23 -3.16 0.62
N ALA A 2 -3.19 -2.44 1.75
CA ALA A 2 -4.34 -2.28 2.62
C ALA A 2 -4.32 -0.92 3.32
N ILE A 3 -5.49 -0.47 3.76
CA ILE A 3 -5.65 0.73 4.59
C ILE A 3 -6.57 0.42 5.78
N GLY A 4 -6.17 0.84 6.98
CA GLY A 4 -6.93 0.74 8.21
C GLY A 4 -7.15 2.09 8.88
N LEU A 5 -8.14 2.15 9.78
CA LEU A 5 -8.46 3.33 10.57
C LEU A 5 -8.35 3.01 12.06
N ALA A 6 -7.43 3.67 12.76
CA ALA A 6 -7.23 3.53 14.20
C ALA A 6 -8.12 4.49 15.01
N ALA A 7 -8.40 5.66 14.46
CA ALA A 7 -9.29 6.68 15.02
C ALA A 7 -9.74 7.63 13.89
N PRO A 8 -10.77 8.46 14.07
CA PRO A 8 -11.13 9.49 13.09
C PRO A 8 -9.90 10.36 12.73
N GLY A 9 -9.56 10.39 11.44
CA GLY A 9 -8.38 11.12 10.92
C GLY A 9 -7.03 10.40 11.06
N HIS A 10 -6.98 9.21 11.67
CA HIS A 10 -5.75 8.42 11.81
C HIS A 10 -5.83 7.14 10.97
N ALA A 11 -5.34 7.24 9.72
CA ALA A 11 -5.25 6.11 8.80
C ALA A 11 -3.87 5.44 8.86
N VAL A 12 -3.84 4.12 8.74
CA VAL A 12 -2.63 3.30 8.65
C VAL A 12 -2.62 2.59 7.29
N GLY A 13 -1.65 2.91 6.45
CA GLY A 13 -1.46 2.25 5.16
C GLY A 13 -0.39 1.16 5.24
N ILE A 14 -0.70 -0.06 4.82
CA ILE A 14 0.27 -1.16 4.72
C ILE A 14 0.40 -1.60 3.26
N LEU A 15 1.64 -1.76 2.83
CA LEU A 15 1.98 -2.36 1.55
C LEU A 15 3.01 -3.44 1.77
N VAL A 16 2.72 -4.63 1.25
CA VAL A 16 3.63 -5.75 1.28
C VAL A 16 4.23 -5.92 -0.11
N GLU A 17 5.56 -5.80 -0.21
CA GLU A 17 6.28 -6.16 -1.43
C GLU A 17 6.14 -7.66 -1.71
N GLY A 18 6.15 -8.07 -2.96
CA GLY A 18 6.13 -9.48 -3.34
C GLY A 18 6.79 -9.72 -4.69
N ARG A 19 7.12 -10.97 -4.97
CA ARG A 19 7.77 -11.40 -6.22
C ARG A 19 9.10 -10.65 -6.48
N ASN A 20 9.86 -10.38 -5.43
CA ASN A 20 11.21 -9.83 -5.53
C ASN A 20 12.17 -10.59 -4.61
N LYS A 21 13.49 -10.33 -4.72
CA LYS A 21 14.52 -11.08 -3.96
C LYS A 21 14.38 -10.98 -2.43
N ARG A 22 13.62 -10.02 -1.91
CA ARG A 22 13.48 -9.74 -0.48
C ARG A 22 12.15 -10.22 0.09
N SER A 23 11.15 -10.48 -0.76
CA SER A 23 9.81 -10.85 -0.33
C SER A 23 9.05 -11.60 -1.41
N ASP A 24 8.44 -12.72 -1.02
CA ASP A 24 7.46 -13.46 -1.82
C ASP A 24 6.03 -12.92 -1.66
N GLY A 25 5.83 -11.95 -0.78
CA GLY A 25 4.51 -11.45 -0.39
C GLY A 25 4.08 -11.99 0.97
N GLN A 26 2.86 -11.65 1.37
CA GLN A 26 2.23 -12.14 2.60
C GLN A 26 0.75 -12.43 2.33
N PRO A 27 0.16 -13.39 3.06
CA PRO A 27 -1.28 -13.64 3.01
C PRO A 27 -2.08 -12.50 3.65
N LEU A 28 -3.40 -12.51 3.42
CA LEU A 28 -4.30 -11.43 3.85
C LEU A 28 -4.42 -11.33 5.38
N ASP A 29 -4.44 -12.46 6.07
CA ASP A 29 -4.48 -12.56 7.53
C ASP A 29 -3.26 -11.92 8.18
N PHE A 30 -2.06 -12.13 7.63
CA PHE A 30 -0.85 -11.42 8.09
C PHE A 30 -1.05 -9.90 8.08
N VAL A 31 -1.61 -9.35 7.00
CA VAL A 31 -1.84 -7.89 6.88
C VAL A 31 -2.93 -7.44 7.85
N ALA A 32 -3.98 -8.23 8.04
CA ALA A 32 -5.04 -7.95 9.01
C ALA A 32 -4.49 -7.88 10.44
N ASP A 33 -3.65 -8.84 10.84
CA ASP A 33 -3.00 -8.87 12.15
C ASP A 33 -2.12 -7.63 12.37
N ARG A 34 -1.34 -7.21 11.36
CA ARG A 34 -0.53 -5.99 11.46
C ARG A 34 -1.39 -4.74 11.64
N LEU A 35 -2.53 -4.64 10.95
CA LEU A 35 -3.45 -3.51 11.11
C LEU A 35 -4.10 -3.51 12.51
N LEU A 36 -4.47 -4.68 13.02
CA LEU A 36 -4.99 -4.84 14.39
C LEU A 36 -3.94 -4.42 15.44
N GLU A 37 -2.67 -4.79 15.27
CA GLU A 37 -1.58 -4.37 16.15
C GLU A 37 -1.34 -2.85 16.14
N GLN A 38 -1.66 -2.18 15.03
CA GLN A 38 -1.62 -0.71 14.93
C GLN A 38 -2.90 -0.04 15.48
N GLY A 39 -3.81 -0.83 16.08
CA GLY A 39 -5.04 -0.33 16.71
C GLY A 39 -6.17 -0.03 15.72
N CYS A 40 -6.09 -0.51 14.47
CA CYS A 40 -7.17 -0.32 13.51
C CYS A 40 -8.40 -1.13 13.89
N THR A 41 -9.57 -0.49 13.96
CA THR A 41 -10.86 -1.16 14.22
C THR A 41 -11.63 -1.48 12.94
N MET A 42 -11.22 -0.88 11.82
CA MET A 42 -11.78 -1.12 10.49
C MET A 42 -10.64 -1.07 9.47
N ALA A 43 -10.67 -1.96 8.48
CA ALA A 43 -9.67 -2.04 7.44
C ALA A 43 -10.24 -2.57 6.12
N TYR A 44 -9.61 -2.17 5.02
CA TYR A 44 -9.93 -2.60 3.67
C TYR A 44 -8.68 -3.10 2.97
N ASN A 45 -8.78 -4.27 2.33
CA ASN A 45 -7.80 -4.71 1.37
C ASN A 45 -7.99 -3.96 0.04
N LEU A 46 -6.87 -3.58 -0.57
CA LEU A 46 -6.81 -2.88 -1.85
C LEU A 46 -6.10 -3.77 -2.87
N ASP A 47 -6.04 -3.32 -4.13
CA ASP A 47 -5.41 -4.09 -5.19
C ASP A 47 -3.95 -4.47 -4.86
N GLY A 48 -3.59 -5.67 -5.29
CA GLY A 48 -2.41 -6.41 -4.86
C GLY A 48 -1.50 -6.83 -6.01
N GLY A 49 -0.34 -7.37 -5.66
CA GLY A 49 0.56 -7.95 -6.64
C GLY A 49 1.27 -6.89 -7.48
N GLN A 50 1.34 -7.11 -8.79
CA GLN A 50 2.21 -6.31 -9.66
C GLN A 50 1.70 -4.90 -9.95
N THR A 51 0.52 -4.55 -9.45
CA THR A 51 -0.17 -3.27 -9.67
C THR A 51 -0.04 -2.30 -8.50
N THR A 52 0.40 -2.81 -7.36
CA THR A 52 0.51 -2.06 -6.12
C THR A 52 1.68 -1.09 -6.19
N ALA A 53 1.46 0.15 -5.78
CA ALA A 53 2.47 1.20 -5.63
C ALA A 53 2.20 2.02 -4.35
N MET A 54 3.26 2.46 -3.67
CA MET A 54 3.21 3.45 -2.60
C MET A 54 4.24 4.52 -2.91
N MET A 55 3.79 5.76 -2.82
CA MET A 55 4.64 6.91 -2.96
C MET A 55 4.65 7.70 -1.66
N PHE A 56 5.83 8.16 -1.29
CA PHE A 56 6.01 9.08 -0.18
C PHE A 56 6.70 10.33 -0.72
N MET A 57 6.04 11.48 -0.59
CA MET A 57 6.55 12.77 -1.06
C MET A 57 7.06 12.73 -2.52
N GLY A 58 6.24 12.17 -3.42
CA GLY A 58 6.53 12.06 -4.85
C GLY A 58 7.56 10.99 -5.23
N LYS A 59 8.06 10.20 -4.27
CA LYS A 59 9.04 9.14 -4.51
C LYS A 59 8.42 7.77 -4.29
N ASN A 60 8.69 6.85 -5.21
CA ASN A 60 8.37 5.44 -5.00
C ASN A 60 9.24 4.89 -3.86
N VAL A 61 8.61 4.30 -2.84
CA VAL A 61 9.29 3.76 -1.65
C VAL A 61 9.39 2.23 -1.63
N MET A 62 9.10 1.59 -2.75
CA MET A 62 9.03 0.14 -2.87
C MET A 62 9.82 -0.40 -4.05
N THR A 63 10.23 -1.64 -3.92
CA THR A 63 10.94 -2.39 -4.96
C THR A 63 9.93 -3.17 -5.80
N PRO A 64 9.78 -2.84 -7.09
CA PRO A 64 8.81 -3.50 -7.95
C PRO A 64 9.10 -5.00 -8.08
N GLY A 65 8.06 -5.80 -7.96
CA GLY A 65 8.11 -7.25 -8.19
C GLY A 65 8.35 -7.58 -9.67
N THR A 66 8.99 -8.71 -9.91
CA THR A 66 9.18 -9.27 -11.26
C THR A 66 8.01 -10.19 -11.59
N TYR A 67 7.36 -9.97 -12.73
CA TYR A 67 6.36 -10.89 -13.26
C TYR A 67 6.64 -11.10 -14.74
N ASN A 68 6.85 -12.35 -15.15
CA ASN A 68 7.15 -12.71 -16.53
C ASN A 68 8.32 -11.90 -17.14
N ASN A 69 9.39 -11.65 -16.38
CA ASN A 69 10.55 -10.82 -16.74
C ASN A 69 10.26 -9.31 -16.98
N TYR A 70 9.07 -8.82 -16.63
CA TYR A 70 8.74 -7.39 -16.65
C TYR A 70 8.67 -6.83 -15.23
N HIS A 71 9.16 -5.60 -15.05
CA HIS A 71 9.17 -4.87 -13.77
C HIS A 71 8.17 -3.70 -13.73
N LYS A 72 7.21 -3.65 -14.67
CA LYS A 72 6.33 -2.49 -14.82
C LYS A 72 5.07 -2.66 -13.97
N THR A 73 4.87 -1.73 -13.05
CA THR A 73 3.57 -1.58 -12.37
C THR A 73 2.50 -1.26 -13.40
N ARG A 74 1.39 -2.02 -13.43
CA ARG A 74 0.31 -1.74 -14.40
C ARG A 74 -0.34 -0.39 -14.09
N SER A 75 -0.86 0.29 -15.12
CA SER A 75 -1.68 1.48 -14.94
C SER A 75 -2.86 1.16 -14.02
N GLN A 76 -3.05 1.98 -13.00
CA GLN A 76 -4.17 1.87 -12.07
C GLN A 76 -5.18 2.98 -12.36
N PRO A 77 -6.49 2.70 -12.29
CA PRO A 77 -7.51 3.72 -12.52
C PRO A 77 -7.61 4.70 -11.35
N ASP A 78 -7.39 4.21 -10.13
CA ASP A 78 -7.69 4.95 -8.90
C ASP A 78 -6.49 5.00 -7.94
N ILE A 79 -6.39 6.07 -7.15
CA ILE A 79 -5.38 6.26 -6.12
C ILE A 79 -6.03 6.75 -4.82
N ILE A 80 -5.44 6.37 -3.68
CA ILE A 80 -5.74 6.98 -2.38
C ILE A 80 -4.58 7.93 -2.04
N GLY A 81 -4.89 9.22 -1.91
CA GLY A 81 -3.95 10.26 -1.50
C GLY A 81 -4.24 10.75 -0.09
N ILE A 82 -3.20 10.87 0.73
CA ILE A 82 -3.27 11.49 2.06
C ILE A 82 -2.26 12.62 2.07
N GLY A 83 -2.72 13.83 2.41
CA GLY A 83 -1.87 15.00 2.47
C GLY A 83 -2.66 16.22 2.89
N THR A 84 -1.95 17.32 3.05
CA THR A 84 -2.53 18.64 3.27
C THR A 84 -2.62 19.38 1.95
N TYR A 85 -3.71 20.10 1.75
CA TYR A 85 -3.88 21.01 0.64
C TYR A 85 -3.85 22.45 1.17
N SER A 86 -3.13 23.32 0.47
CA SER A 86 -3.24 24.78 0.60
C SER A 86 -3.43 25.35 -0.79
N GLU A 87 -4.37 26.27 -0.97
CA GLU A 87 -4.47 27.03 -2.21
C GLU A 87 -3.11 27.73 -2.45
N GLN A 88 -2.54 27.54 -3.65
CA GLN A 88 -1.39 28.35 -4.06
C GLN A 88 -1.91 29.76 -4.36
N PRO A 89 -1.21 30.81 -3.90
CA PRO A 89 -1.63 32.20 -4.14
C PRO A 89 -1.67 32.57 -5.62
#